data_AF-A0A6P0JQQ0-F1
#
_entry.id   AF-A0A6P0JQQ0-F1
#
_cell.length_a   1.000
_cell.length_b   1.000
_cell.length_c   1.000
_cell.angle_alpha   90.00
_cell.angle_beta   90.00
_cell.angle_gamma   90.00
#
_symmetry.space_group_name_H-M   'P 1'
#
loop_
_entity.id
_entity.type
_entity.pdbx_description
1 polymer ?
#
loop_
_entity_poly.entity_id
_entity_poly.type
_entity_poly.pdbx_seq_one_letter_code
_entity_poly.pdbx_strand_id
1 'polypeptide(L)'
;MGKFQQVISRHSCSRGVRRFLLSAVLGLGMTLSVGMVTYAQFPEDTPAALQTTLKRLETAANQHDLDALQDYYGAEFVTSDDVPRPQYFETLEQLWEDYPDLNYYTELESWTQEGDRWIA
;
A
#
# COMPACT_ATOMS: atom_id res chain seq x y z
N MET A 1 87.03 -6.54 3.25
CA MET A 1 86.66 -7.99 3.15
C MET A 1 85.54 -8.23 4.14
N GLY A 2 84.37 -8.80 3.86
CA GLY A 2 83.81 -9.45 2.68
C GLY A 2 82.61 -10.29 3.15
N LYS A 3 81.44 -10.06 2.54
CA LYS A 3 80.22 -10.92 2.50
C LYS A 3 79.50 -11.14 3.86
N PHE A 4 78.19 -11.35 3.99
CA PHE A 4 77.22 -12.08 3.18
C PHE A 4 75.78 -11.57 3.44
N GLN A 5 74.95 -11.74 2.42
CA GLN A 5 73.51 -11.50 2.37
C GLN A 5 72.69 -12.29 3.41
N GLN A 6 71.59 -11.68 3.90
CA GLN A 6 70.38 -12.37 4.36
C GLN A 6 69.17 -11.51 3.94
N VAL A 7 68.58 -11.82 2.79
CA VAL A 7 67.37 -12.65 2.62
C VAL A 7 66.10 -11.91 3.04
N ILE A 8 65.36 -11.57 1.98
CA ILE A 8 64.02 -11.04 1.95
C ILE A 8 63.05 -12.03 2.60
N SER A 9 62.17 -11.56 3.48
CA SER A 9 60.85 -12.16 3.67
C SER A 9 59.82 -11.06 3.85
N ARG A 10 59.27 -10.62 2.72
CA ARG A 10 58.02 -9.88 2.67
C ARG A 10 56.92 -10.84 3.17
N HIS A 11 56.41 -10.60 4.37
CA HIS A 11 55.20 -11.26 4.84
C HIS A 11 54.03 -10.79 3.97
N SER A 12 53.77 -11.56 2.92
CA SER A 12 52.58 -11.47 2.09
C SER A 12 51.41 -12.04 2.90
N CYS A 13 50.75 -11.21 3.69
CA CYS A 13 49.44 -11.53 4.26
C CYS A 13 48.47 -10.39 3.94
N SER A 14 48.01 -10.36 2.69
CA SER A 14 47.09 -9.32 2.19
C SER A 14 46.07 -9.91 1.21
N ARG A 15 45.59 -11.13 1.47
CA ARG A 15 44.57 -11.78 0.62
C ARG A 15 43.31 -12.27 1.37
N GLY A 16 43.38 -12.48 2.69
CA GLY A 16 42.22 -12.86 3.50
C GLY A 16 41.36 -11.68 3.97
N VAL A 17 41.99 -10.57 4.39
CA VAL A 17 41.29 -9.41 4.97
C VAL A 17 40.49 -8.63 3.93
N ARG A 18 40.97 -8.54 2.68
CA ARG A 18 40.28 -7.82 1.59
C ARG A 18 38.97 -8.47 1.15
N ARG A 19 38.83 -9.80 1.28
CA ARG A 19 37.57 -10.52 0.99
C ARG A 19 36.57 -10.40 2.13
N PHE A 20 37.04 -10.37 3.37
CA PHE A 20 36.18 -10.15 4.54
C PHE A 20 35.69 -8.69 4.66
N LEU A 21 36.53 -7.71 4.30
CA LEU A 21 36.14 -6.29 4.31
C LEU A 21 35.10 -5.94 3.23
N LEU A 22 35.10 -6.62 2.07
CA LEU A 22 34.10 -6.40 1.02
C LEU A 22 32.71 -6.95 1.39
N SER A 23 32.64 -8.06 2.13
CA SER A 23 31.35 -8.60 2.60
C SER A 23 30.76 -7.80 3.75
N ALA A 24 31.58 -7.16 4.59
CA ALA A 24 31.10 -6.35 5.71
C ALA A 24 30.42 -5.03 5.27
N VAL A 25 30.87 -4.42 4.15
CA VAL A 25 30.28 -3.18 3.62
C VAL A 25 28.92 -3.43 2.96
N LEU A 26 28.69 -4.60 2.35
CA LEU A 26 27.39 -4.96 1.77
C LEU A 26 26.33 -5.32 2.83
N GLY A 27 26.74 -5.94 3.95
CA GLY A 27 25.81 -6.35 5.01
C GLY A 27 25.25 -5.20 5.85
N LEU A 28 25.99 -4.09 5.99
CA LEU A 28 25.57 -2.94 6.79
C LEU A 28 24.60 -1.98 6.08
N GLY A 29 24.42 -2.10 4.75
CA GLY A 29 23.50 -1.24 4.02
C GLY A 29 22.02 -1.61 4.17
N MET A 30 21.72 -2.81 4.69
CA MET A 30 20.40 -3.42 4.58
C MET A 30 19.50 -3.29 5.82
N THR A 31 19.94 -2.62 6.89
CA THR A 31 19.21 -2.58 8.16
C THR A 31 18.51 -1.25 8.48
N LEU A 32 18.54 -0.26 7.57
CA LEU A 32 17.93 1.06 7.78
C LEU A 32 16.60 1.28 7.06
N SER A 33 15.93 0.23 6.58
CA SER A 33 14.52 0.33 6.19
C SER A 33 13.64 0.17 7.44
N VAL A 34 13.59 1.20 8.28
CA VAL A 34 12.48 1.36 9.23
C VAL A 34 11.26 1.65 8.38
N GLY A 35 10.44 0.63 8.11
CA GLY A 35 9.14 0.85 7.50
C GLY A 35 8.38 1.84 8.37
N MET A 36 7.94 2.96 7.79
CA MET A 36 7.03 3.85 8.50
C MET A 36 5.80 3.03 8.85
N VAL A 37 5.54 2.86 10.14
CA VAL A 37 4.31 2.23 10.61
C VAL A 37 3.20 3.23 10.31
N THR A 38 2.36 2.93 9.32
CA THR A 38 1.13 3.69 9.10
C THR A 38 0.13 3.27 10.17
N TYR A 39 -0.29 4.22 11.00
CA TYR A 39 -1.39 4.01 11.94
C TYR A 39 -2.65 4.57 11.32
N ALA A 40 -3.67 3.71 11.19
CA ALA A 40 -5.01 4.15 10.85
C ALA A 40 -5.53 5.07 11.97
N GLN A 41 -6.05 6.23 11.58
CA GLN A 41 -6.66 7.21 12.45
C GLN A 41 -8.06 6.76 12.83
N PHE A 42 -8.51 7.22 13.99
CA PHE A 42 -9.86 6.94 14.46
C PHE A 42 -10.91 7.78 13.71
N PRO A 43 -12.20 7.35 13.71
CA PRO A 43 -13.29 8.01 12.98
C PRO A 43 -13.59 9.45 13.45
N GLU A 44 -13.28 9.80 14.70
CA GLU A 44 -13.53 11.13 15.25
C GLU A 44 -12.75 12.26 14.56
N ASP A 45 -11.58 11.94 14.02
CA ASP A 45 -10.69 12.91 13.36
C ASP A 45 -10.79 12.87 11.83
N THR A 46 -11.83 12.22 11.29
CA THR A 46 -12.02 12.06 9.86
C THR A 46 -12.19 13.40 9.13
N PRO A 47 -11.50 13.61 7.98
CA PRO A 47 -11.71 14.78 7.14
C PRO A 47 -13.18 14.93 6.73
N ALA A 48 -13.73 16.14 6.87
CA ALA A 48 -15.14 16.41 6.54
C ALA A 48 -15.52 16.00 5.10
N ALA A 49 -14.56 16.10 4.17
CA ALA A 49 -14.74 15.67 2.80
C ALA A 49 -14.90 14.14 2.67
N LEU A 50 -14.10 13.33 3.38
CA LEU A 50 -14.23 11.88 3.40
C LEU A 50 -15.58 11.46 3.98
N GLN A 51 -15.97 12.04 5.12
CA GLN A 51 -17.27 11.74 5.74
C GLN A 51 -18.44 12.12 4.82
N THR A 52 -18.32 13.23 4.09
CA THR A 52 -19.33 13.64 3.10
C THR A 52 -19.41 12.65 1.93
N THR A 53 -18.27 12.19 1.42
CA THR A 53 -18.21 11.18 0.35
C THR A 53 -18.91 9.89 0.77
N LEU A 54 -18.58 9.35 1.96
CA LEU A 54 -19.21 8.11 2.47
C LEU A 54 -20.73 8.26 2.60
N LYS A 55 -21.21 9.38 3.17
CA LYS A 55 -22.66 9.66 3.28
C LYS A 55 -23.36 9.72 1.94
N ARG A 56 -22.73 10.30 0.91
CA ARG A 56 -23.32 10.37 -0.43
C ARG A 56 -23.33 9.02 -1.12
N LEU A 57 -22.29 8.22 -0.93
CA LEU A 57 -22.22 6.85 -1.45
C LEU A 57 -23.31 5.97 -0.83
N GLU A 58 -23.48 6.03 0.50
CA GLU A 58 -24.59 5.35 1.19
C GLU A 58 -25.95 5.84 0.70
N THR A 59 -26.12 7.16 0.51
CA THR A 59 -27.38 7.73 0.01
C THR A 59 -27.69 7.22 -1.41
N ALA A 60 -26.73 7.25 -2.33
CA ALA A 60 -26.91 6.76 -3.70
C ALA A 60 -27.25 5.27 -3.72
N ALA A 61 -26.53 4.47 -2.91
CA ALA A 61 -26.80 3.05 -2.77
C ALA A 61 -28.20 2.76 -2.19
N ASN A 62 -28.67 3.53 -1.20
CA ASN A 62 -30.00 3.38 -0.62
C ASN A 62 -31.15 3.91 -1.51
N GLN A 63 -30.84 4.79 -2.46
CA GLN A 63 -31.80 5.26 -3.45
C GLN A 63 -31.84 4.39 -4.71
N HIS A 64 -31.00 3.35 -4.77
CA HIS A 64 -30.75 2.54 -5.98
C HIS A 64 -30.40 3.42 -7.19
N ASP A 65 -29.69 4.53 -6.95
CA ASP A 65 -29.30 5.50 -7.99
C ASP A 65 -27.97 5.05 -8.61
N LEU A 66 -28.08 4.20 -9.64
CA LEU A 66 -26.93 3.60 -10.33
C LEU A 66 -26.06 4.66 -11.01
N ASP A 67 -26.65 5.73 -11.55
CA ASP A 67 -25.93 6.80 -12.24
C ASP A 67 -25.09 7.60 -11.23
N ALA A 68 -25.68 8.00 -10.11
CA ALA A 68 -24.96 8.72 -9.06
C ALA A 68 -23.86 7.85 -8.41
N LEU A 69 -24.11 6.54 -8.26
CA LEU A 69 -23.12 5.64 -7.66
C LEU A 69 -21.91 5.45 -8.57
N GLN A 70 -22.12 5.35 -9.89
CA GLN A 70 -21.05 5.18 -10.87
C GLN A 70 -20.01 6.32 -10.87
N ASP A 71 -20.39 7.54 -10.51
CA ASP A 71 -19.48 8.69 -10.45
C ASP A 71 -18.39 8.54 -9.36
N TYR A 72 -18.62 7.70 -8.35
CA TYR A 72 -17.63 7.44 -7.29
C TYR A 72 -16.55 6.44 -7.69
N TYR A 73 -16.75 5.70 -8.79
CA TYR A 73 -15.83 4.67 -9.23
C TYR A 73 -14.98 5.18 -10.41
N GLY A 74 -13.69 4.80 -10.44
CA GLY A 74 -12.80 5.13 -11.55
C GLY A 74 -13.18 4.39 -12.84
N ALA A 75 -12.82 4.94 -14.01
CA ALA A 75 -13.14 4.33 -15.31
C ALA A 75 -12.54 2.91 -15.44
N GLU A 76 -11.35 2.69 -14.89
CA GLU A 76 -10.62 1.42 -14.88
C GLU A 76 -10.90 0.59 -13.60
N PHE A 77 -12.04 0.80 -12.94
CA PHE A 77 -12.40 0.06 -11.74
C PHE A 77 -12.57 -1.44 -12.03
N VAL A 78 -11.97 -2.25 -11.17
CA VAL A 78 -12.08 -3.70 -11.12
C VAL A 78 -12.19 -4.09 -9.65
N THR A 79 -13.09 -5.02 -9.33
CA THR A 79 -13.24 -5.53 -7.95
C THR A 79 -12.05 -6.41 -7.56
N SER A 80 -11.93 -6.77 -6.28
CA SER A 80 -10.91 -7.72 -5.82
C SER A 80 -10.99 -9.10 -6.46
N ASP A 81 -12.17 -9.46 -6.96
CA ASP A 81 -12.46 -10.74 -7.59
C ASP A 81 -12.37 -10.66 -9.12
N ASP A 82 -11.65 -9.66 -9.64
CA ASP A 82 -11.41 -9.40 -11.06
C ASP A 82 -12.69 -9.12 -11.88
N VAL A 83 -13.76 -8.63 -11.23
CA VAL A 83 -15.00 -8.24 -11.93
C VAL A 83 -14.84 -6.83 -12.49
N PRO A 84 -14.98 -6.62 -13.82
CA PRO A 84 -14.84 -5.31 -14.42
C PRO A 84 -16.04 -4.42 -14.13
N ARG A 85 -15.82 -3.10 -14.12
CA ARG A 85 -16.83 -2.07 -13.83
C ARG A 85 -18.21 -2.31 -14.48
N PRO A 86 -18.35 -2.58 -15.79
CA PRO A 86 -19.67 -2.75 -16.39
C PRO A 86 -20.45 -3.94 -15.80
N GLN A 87 -19.76 -5.06 -15.58
CA GLN A 87 -20.36 -6.27 -15.02
C GLN A 87 -20.74 -6.09 -13.54
N TYR A 88 -19.92 -5.34 -12.78
CA TYR A 88 -20.24 -5.00 -11.41
C TYR A 88 -21.56 -4.22 -11.30
N PHE A 89 -21.74 -3.19 -12.12
CA PHE A 89 -22.96 -2.37 -12.08
C PHE A 89 -24.18 -3.10 -12.65
N GLU A 90 -24.02 -3.94 -13.68
CA GLU A 90 -25.11 -4.81 -14.17
C GLU A 90 -25.59 -5.78 -13.07
N THR A 91 -24.66 -6.37 -12.32
CA THR A 91 -25.00 -7.29 -11.23
C THR A 91 -25.65 -6.53 -10.06
N LEU A 92 -25.21 -5.30 -9.78
CA LEU A 92 -25.79 -4.46 -8.74
C LEU A 92 -27.21 -4.03 -9.08
N GLU A 93 -27.48 -3.70 -10.34
CA GLU A 93 -28.83 -3.39 -10.83
C GLU A 93 -29.78 -4.58 -10.62
N GLN A 94 -29.35 -5.79 -11.02
CA GLN A 94 -30.12 -7.03 -10.79
C GLN A 94 -30.36 -7.28 -9.30
N LEU A 95 -29.36 -7.04 -8.44
CA LEU A 95 -29.52 -7.16 -7.00
C LEU A 95 -30.61 -6.23 -6.46
N TRP A 96 -30.68 -4.98 -6.94
CA TRP A 96 -31.70 -4.04 -6.51
C TRP A 96 -33.09 -4.37 -7.05
N GLU A 97 -33.19 -4.95 -8.25
CA GLU A 97 -34.46 -5.49 -8.78
C GLU A 97 -35.00 -6.65 -7.93
N ASP A 98 -34.12 -7.58 -7.54
CA ASP A 98 -34.47 -8.74 -6.71
C ASP A 98 -34.81 -8.36 -5.26
N TYR A 99 -34.19 -7.28 -4.75
CA TYR A 99 -34.34 -6.82 -3.36
C TYR A 99 -34.64 -5.31 -3.30
N PRO A 100 -35.88 -4.88 -3.66
CA PRO A 100 -36.24 -3.47 -3.78
C PRO A 100 -36.25 -2.71 -2.44
N ASP A 101 -36.30 -3.41 -1.31
CA ASP A 101 -36.26 -2.81 0.03
C ASP A 101 -34.85 -2.87 0.66
N LEU A 102 -33.82 -3.26 -0.11
CA LEU A 102 -32.44 -3.39 0.38
C LEU A 102 -31.90 -2.02 0.79
N ASN A 103 -31.45 -1.93 2.04
CA ASN A 103 -30.83 -0.75 2.61
C ASN A 103 -29.44 -1.09 3.18
N TYR A 104 -28.53 -0.14 3.07
CA TYR A 104 -27.15 -0.14 3.49
C TYR A 104 -26.96 0.86 4.62
N TYR A 105 -26.01 0.55 5.51
CA TYR A 105 -25.54 1.44 6.56
C TYR A 105 -24.02 1.41 6.56
N THR A 106 -23.38 2.59 6.51
CA THR A 106 -21.92 2.71 6.47
C THR A 106 -21.41 3.22 7.81
N GLU A 107 -20.56 2.43 8.44
CA GLU A 107 -19.81 2.83 9.62
C GLU A 107 -18.33 2.93 9.27
N LEU A 108 -17.73 4.09 9.52
CA LEU A 108 -16.30 4.29 9.34
C LEU A 108 -15.59 3.78 10.59
N GLU A 109 -14.79 2.72 10.47
CA GLU A 109 -14.04 2.17 11.61
C GLU A 109 -12.65 2.79 11.76
N SER A 110 -11.98 3.05 10.64
CA SER A 110 -10.64 3.66 10.62
C SER A 110 -10.35 4.30 9.27
N TRP A 111 -9.41 5.23 9.22
CA TRP A 111 -8.97 5.80 7.94
C TRP A 111 -7.49 6.17 7.95
N THR A 112 -6.88 6.23 6.77
CA THR A 112 -5.51 6.74 6.59
C THR A 112 -5.42 7.54 5.29
N GLN A 113 -4.40 8.39 5.18
CA GLN A 113 -4.11 9.15 3.98
C GLN A 113 -2.80 8.66 3.35
N GLU A 114 -2.87 8.21 2.09
CA GLU A 114 -1.73 7.81 1.28
C GLU A 114 -1.55 8.80 0.12
N GLY A 115 -0.68 9.80 0.32
CA GLY A 115 -0.55 10.91 -0.63
C GLY A 115 -1.84 11.71 -0.73
N ASP A 116 -2.44 11.76 -1.92
CA ASP A 116 -3.71 12.44 -2.18
C ASP A 116 -4.94 11.52 -2.05
N ARG A 117 -4.74 10.27 -1.60
CA ARG A 117 -5.80 9.28 -1.47
C ARG A 117 -6.15 9.04 -0.02
N TRP A 118 -7.44 8.87 0.27
CA TRP A 118 -7.89 8.27 1.53
C TRP A 118 -8.08 6.77 1.35
N ILE A 119 -7.73 6.02 2.39
CA ILE A 119 -8.08 4.60 2.55
C ILE A 119 -8.89 4.53 3.83
N ALA A 120 -10.10 3.98 3.72
CA ALA A 120 -11.11 3.94 4.76
C ALA A 120 -11.71 2.53 4.79
#